data_AF-A0A522UXM1-F1
#
_entry.id   AF-A0A522UXM1-F1
#
_cell.length_a   1.000
_cell.length_b   1.000
_cell.length_c   1.000
_cell.angle_alpha   90.00
_cell.angle_beta   90.00
_cell.angle_gamma   90.00
#
_symmetry.space_group_name_H-M   'P 1'
#
loop_
_entity.id
_entity.type
_entity.pdbx_description
1 polymer ?
#
loop_
_entity_poly.entity_id
_entity_poly.type
_entity_poly.pdbx_seq_one_letter_code
_entity_poly.pdbx_strand_id
1 'polypeptide(L)'
;MQILKMLTQLEKLETNMAGLYEWFSHVFREDEAAAAFFYGVSVEEEVHANIVRYQRRLVSQNIKNFSEVDFDLTPIEKTLSDIAAIRKTEILPSLEEALRYAIELEHSIAEEHYRTILKKANPEIEGLLKSLGAFDLRHLHSFQEFVEKRGGSHVPFSSRQNTAEIRRSSGPPGEEREEESAGTDKELLEKIDYLHTWYRSMDYYKFFDIREHATGQQIRHAYSRIAKEYHPDMHFNMSEDIKQKLTDIFAYAVDAYATLSSPQRRQLYDAERSSPRRH
;
A
#
# COMPACT_ATOMS: atom_id res chain seq x y z
N MET A 1 20.25 0.17 -17.30
CA MET A 1 20.81 -0.53 -16.13
C MET A 1 19.80 -1.56 -15.64
N GLN A 2 20.25 -2.74 -15.23
CA GLN A 2 19.34 -3.87 -14.97
C GLN A 2 18.34 -3.56 -13.82
N ILE A 3 18.76 -2.96 -12.70
CA ILE A 3 17.87 -2.67 -11.55
C ILE A 3 16.63 -1.86 -11.92
N LEU A 4 16.75 -0.85 -12.80
CA LEU A 4 15.60 -0.08 -13.27
C LEU A 4 14.62 -0.94 -14.09
N LYS A 5 15.12 -1.92 -14.85
CA LYS A 5 14.29 -2.88 -15.58
C LYS A 5 13.50 -3.76 -14.61
N MET A 6 14.14 -4.25 -13.55
CA MET A 6 13.48 -5.00 -12.47
C MET A 6 12.37 -4.19 -11.80
N LEU A 7 12.69 -2.97 -11.33
CA LEU A 7 11.74 -2.04 -10.73
C LEU A 7 10.54 -1.76 -11.64
N THR A 8 10.77 -1.67 -12.94
CA THR A 8 9.70 -1.48 -13.92
C THR A 8 8.80 -2.72 -14.04
N GLN A 9 9.37 -3.93 -14.02
CA GLN A 9 8.56 -5.16 -14.04
C GLN A 9 7.79 -5.36 -12.74
N LEU A 10 8.39 -5.01 -11.59
CA LEU A 10 7.71 -5.06 -10.31
C LEU A 10 6.57 -4.05 -10.22
N GLU A 11 6.79 -2.78 -10.61
CA GLU A 11 5.72 -1.77 -10.68
C GLU A 11 4.55 -2.27 -11.54
N LYS A 12 4.87 -2.94 -12.66
CA LYS A 12 3.87 -3.55 -13.54
C LYS A 12 3.13 -4.71 -12.87
N LEU A 13 3.82 -5.55 -12.09
CA LEU A 13 3.21 -6.64 -11.33
C LEU A 13 2.18 -6.10 -10.34
N GLU A 14 2.59 -5.21 -9.43
CA GLU A 14 1.70 -4.59 -8.42
C GLU A 14 0.48 -3.94 -9.09
N THR A 15 0.70 -3.20 -10.19
CA THR A 15 -0.39 -2.54 -10.92
C THR A 15 -1.37 -3.56 -11.54
N ASN A 16 -0.89 -4.70 -12.00
CA ASN A 16 -1.74 -5.75 -12.58
C ASN A 16 -2.47 -6.56 -11.50
N MET A 17 -1.85 -6.77 -10.34
CA MET A 17 -2.48 -7.37 -9.17
C MET A 17 -3.63 -6.49 -8.66
N ALA A 18 -3.38 -5.18 -8.50
CA ALA A 18 -4.41 -4.20 -8.18
C ALA A 18 -5.60 -4.28 -9.15
N GLY A 19 -5.33 -4.24 -10.46
CA GLY A 19 -6.37 -4.32 -11.48
C GLY A 19 -7.10 -5.67 -11.52
N LEU A 20 -6.43 -6.77 -11.19
CA LEU A 20 -7.07 -8.10 -11.09
C LEU A 20 -8.03 -8.14 -9.90
N TYR A 21 -7.63 -7.63 -8.74
CA TYR A 21 -8.47 -7.63 -7.54
C TYR A 21 -9.62 -6.63 -7.65
N GLU A 22 -9.43 -5.47 -8.29
CA GLU A 22 -10.53 -4.59 -8.64
C GLU A 22 -11.53 -5.29 -9.57
N TRP A 23 -11.04 -6.04 -10.57
CA TRP A 23 -11.90 -6.84 -11.43
C TRP A 23 -12.66 -7.93 -10.66
N PHE A 24 -12.02 -8.66 -9.76
CA PHE A 24 -12.71 -9.62 -8.89
C PHE A 24 -13.78 -8.93 -8.03
N SER A 25 -13.52 -7.74 -7.51
CA SER A 25 -14.53 -6.96 -6.78
C SER A 25 -15.79 -6.71 -7.64
N HIS A 26 -15.61 -6.38 -8.91
CA HIS A 26 -16.72 -6.23 -9.85
C HIS A 26 -17.43 -7.55 -10.19
N VAL A 27 -16.68 -8.65 -10.38
CA VAL A 27 -17.25 -9.98 -10.64
C VAL A 27 -18.15 -10.42 -9.50
N PHE A 28 -17.74 -10.19 -8.25
CA PHE A 28 -18.49 -10.59 -7.06
C PHE A 28 -19.34 -9.47 -6.46
N ARG A 29 -19.75 -8.45 -7.24
CA ARG A 29 -20.47 -7.26 -6.72
C ARG A 29 -21.77 -7.57 -5.95
N GLU A 30 -22.43 -8.68 -6.29
CA GLU A 30 -23.65 -9.18 -5.63
C GLU A 30 -23.36 -9.84 -4.28
N ASP A 31 -22.12 -10.29 -4.08
CA ASP A 31 -21.58 -10.71 -2.80
C ASP A 31 -20.79 -9.55 -2.18
N GLU A 32 -21.50 -8.71 -1.43
CA GLU A 32 -20.94 -7.47 -0.89
C GLU A 32 -19.68 -7.68 -0.02
N ALA A 33 -19.56 -8.81 0.67
CA ALA A 33 -18.37 -9.11 1.47
C ALA A 33 -17.18 -9.51 0.59
N ALA A 34 -17.38 -10.31 -0.45
CA ALA A 34 -16.31 -10.65 -1.41
C ALA A 34 -15.87 -9.43 -2.21
N ALA A 35 -16.81 -8.62 -2.70
CA ALA A 35 -16.51 -7.40 -3.42
C ALA A 35 -15.69 -6.40 -2.58
N ALA A 36 -16.12 -6.16 -1.33
CA ALA A 36 -15.41 -5.26 -0.44
C ALA A 36 -14.01 -5.77 -0.08
N PHE A 37 -13.86 -7.09 0.08
CA PHE A 37 -12.58 -7.70 0.37
C PHE A 37 -11.58 -7.52 -0.79
N PHE A 38 -11.94 -7.93 -2.01
CA PHE A 38 -11.06 -7.77 -3.18
C PHE A 38 -10.75 -6.30 -3.51
N TYR A 39 -11.70 -5.38 -3.32
CA TYR A 39 -11.42 -3.94 -3.45
C TYR A 39 -10.45 -3.43 -2.38
N GLY A 40 -10.55 -3.94 -1.15
CA GLY A 40 -9.60 -3.62 -0.09
C GLY A 40 -8.18 -3.99 -0.48
N VAL A 41 -7.99 -5.21 -1.00
CA VAL A 41 -6.69 -5.71 -1.46
C VAL A 41 -6.20 -4.92 -2.68
N SER A 42 -7.08 -4.59 -3.65
CA SER A 42 -6.66 -3.80 -4.82
C SER A 42 -6.06 -2.44 -4.45
N VAL A 43 -6.60 -1.79 -3.42
CA VAL A 43 -6.07 -0.52 -2.91
C VAL A 43 -4.71 -0.71 -2.23
N GLU A 44 -4.47 -1.84 -1.57
CA GLU A 44 -3.15 -2.14 -0.97
C GLU A 44 -2.09 -2.36 -2.06
N GLU A 45 -2.43 -3.13 -3.10
CA GLU A 45 -1.58 -3.32 -4.29
C GLU A 45 -1.27 -2.00 -5.02
N GLU A 46 -2.23 -1.08 -5.10
CA GLU A 46 -1.98 0.26 -5.65
C GLU A 46 -0.95 1.04 -4.80
N VAL A 47 -1.00 0.90 -3.47
CA VAL A 47 0.01 1.47 -2.57
C VAL A 47 1.37 0.85 -2.82
N HIS A 48 1.47 -0.46 -3.06
CA HIS A 48 2.74 -1.11 -3.39
C HIS A 48 3.32 -0.58 -4.70
N ALA A 49 2.49 -0.51 -5.76
CA ALA A 49 2.88 0.05 -7.05
C ALA A 49 3.45 1.48 -6.91
N ASN A 50 2.83 2.31 -6.05
CA ASN A 50 3.29 3.66 -5.77
C ASN A 50 4.67 3.68 -5.08
N ILE A 51 4.89 2.80 -4.11
CA ILE A 51 6.19 2.67 -3.44
C ILE A 51 7.27 2.24 -4.43
N VAL A 52 7.00 1.24 -5.27
CA VAL A 52 7.96 0.77 -6.28
C VAL A 52 8.27 1.88 -7.30
N ARG A 53 7.25 2.66 -7.71
CA ARG A 53 7.44 3.83 -8.58
C ARG A 53 8.35 4.88 -7.95
N TYR A 54 8.18 5.16 -6.67
CA TYR A 54 9.05 6.06 -5.91
C TYR A 54 10.49 5.55 -5.88
N GLN A 55 10.69 4.26 -5.58
CA GLN A 55 12.02 3.65 -5.57
C GLN A 55 12.68 3.70 -6.94
N ARG A 56 11.93 3.46 -8.01
CA ARG A 56 12.42 3.61 -9.39
C ARG A 56 12.95 5.01 -9.67
N ARG A 57 12.28 6.06 -9.18
CA ARG A 57 12.76 7.44 -9.32
C ARG A 57 14.03 7.69 -8.50
N LEU A 58 14.07 7.27 -7.24
CA LEU A 58 15.25 7.40 -6.39
C LEU A 58 16.48 6.72 -7.00
N VAL A 59 16.32 5.48 -7.48
CA VAL A 59 17.38 4.73 -8.15
C VAL A 59 17.81 5.44 -9.43
N SER A 60 16.85 5.98 -10.21
CA SER A 60 17.18 6.72 -11.43
C SER A 60 17.99 7.99 -11.15
N GLN A 61 17.68 8.72 -10.07
CA GLN A 61 18.38 9.95 -9.70
C GLN A 61 19.77 9.67 -9.10
N ASN A 62 19.91 8.55 -8.38
CA ASN A 62 21.12 8.18 -7.67
C ASN A 62 21.85 6.99 -8.30
N ILE A 63 21.68 6.79 -9.60
CA ILE A 63 22.04 5.53 -10.28
C ILE A 63 23.51 5.14 -10.14
N LYS A 64 24.39 6.14 -9.99
CA LYS A 64 25.84 5.95 -9.78
C LYS A 64 26.18 5.29 -8.44
N ASN A 65 25.24 5.31 -7.49
CA ASN A 65 25.40 4.74 -6.15
C ASN A 65 24.88 3.29 -6.09
N PHE A 66 24.43 2.73 -7.21
CA PHE A 66 23.94 1.36 -7.30
C PHE A 66 24.92 0.51 -8.11
N SER A 67 25.34 -0.60 -7.53
CA SER A 67 26.16 -1.60 -8.22
C SER A 67 25.32 -2.41 -9.23
N GLU A 68 25.96 -2.97 -10.24
CA GLU A 68 25.30 -3.91 -11.14
C GLU A 68 25.03 -5.23 -10.42
N VAL A 69 23.77 -5.67 -10.44
CA VAL A 69 23.32 -6.92 -9.86
C VAL A 69 22.49 -7.65 -10.89
N ASP A 70 22.84 -8.91 -11.14
CA ASP A 70 22.09 -9.79 -12.02
C ASP A 70 20.84 -10.34 -11.30
N PHE A 71 19.75 -10.51 -12.04
CA PHE A 71 18.49 -11.03 -11.50
C PHE A 71 17.67 -11.73 -12.59
N ASP A 72 16.92 -12.73 -12.15
CA ASP A 72 15.98 -13.45 -13.00
C ASP A 72 14.59 -12.81 -12.95
N LEU A 73 14.09 -12.38 -14.10
CA LEU A 73 12.73 -11.82 -14.25
C LEU A 73 11.68 -12.87 -14.55
N THR A 74 12.08 -14.11 -14.85
CA THR A 74 11.18 -15.18 -15.26
C THR A 74 10.02 -15.39 -14.27
N PRO A 75 10.21 -15.33 -12.93
CA PRO A 75 9.10 -15.45 -11.99
C PRO A 75 8.05 -14.34 -12.14
N ILE A 76 8.47 -13.08 -12.28
CA ILE A 76 7.57 -11.93 -12.44
C ILE A 76 6.85 -12.01 -13.79
N GLU A 77 7.57 -12.34 -14.86
CA GLU A 77 7.00 -12.50 -16.20
C GLU A 77 5.95 -13.62 -16.24
N LYS A 78 6.19 -14.71 -15.52
CA LYS A 78 5.23 -15.81 -15.36
C LYS A 78 3.97 -15.33 -14.61
N THR A 79 4.12 -14.67 -13.45
CA THR A 79 2.98 -14.16 -12.68
C THR A 79 2.14 -13.18 -13.50
N LEU A 80 2.78 -12.27 -14.25
CA LEU A 80 2.09 -11.36 -15.18
C LEU A 80 1.32 -12.09 -16.28
N SER A 81 1.89 -13.18 -16.81
CA SER A 81 1.21 -14.03 -17.79
C SER A 81 -0.01 -14.74 -17.18
N ASP A 82 0.12 -15.24 -15.96
CA ASP A 82 -0.96 -15.92 -15.24
C ASP A 82 -2.13 -14.95 -14.96
N ILE A 83 -1.85 -13.73 -14.50
CA ILE A 83 -2.87 -12.66 -14.34
C ILE A 83 -3.57 -12.37 -15.68
N ALA A 84 -2.82 -12.23 -16.76
CA ALA A 84 -3.37 -11.96 -18.08
C ALA A 84 -4.25 -13.12 -18.59
N ALA A 85 -3.91 -14.36 -18.26
CA ALA A 85 -4.72 -15.53 -18.60
C ALA A 85 -6.04 -15.55 -17.82
N ILE A 86 -5.99 -15.28 -16.51
CA ILE A 86 -7.18 -15.20 -15.65
C ILE A 86 -8.16 -14.13 -16.17
N ARG A 87 -7.68 -12.96 -16.55
CA ARG A 87 -8.53 -11.86 -17.05
C ARG A 87 -9.16 -12.11 -18.43
N LYS A 88 -8.69 -13.13 -19.16
CA LYS A 88 -9.18 -13.49 -20.50
C LYS A 88 -10.20 -14.63 -20.49
N THR A 89 -10.55 -15.17 -19.32
CA THR A 89 -11.51 -16.28 -19.26
C THR A 89 -12.90 -15.80 -19.70
N GLU A 90 -13.56 -16.57 -20.57
CA GLU A 90 -14.93 -16.29 -21.02
C GLU A 90 -15.95 -16.56 -19.91
N ILE A 91 -15.64 -17.52 -19.04
CA ILE A 91 -16.42 -17.86 -17.87
C ILE A 91 -15.85 -17.10 -16.68
N LEU A 92 -16.71 -16.37 -15.97
CA LEU A 92 -16.33 -15.69 -14.75
C LEU A 92 -15.97 -16.72 -13.67
N PRO A 93 -14.86 -16.53 -12.93
CA PRO A 93 -14.45 -17.48 -11.92
C PRO A 93 -15.47 -17.54 -10.78
N SER A 94 -15.64 -18.73 -10.22
CA SER A 94 -16.28 -18.87 -8.91
C SER A 94 -15.44 -18.18 -7.83
N LEU A 95 -16.05 -17.89 -6.68
CA LEU A 95 -15.34 -17.28 -5.55
C LEU A 95 -14.18 -18.16 -5.08
N GLU A 96 -14.35 -19.48 -5.09
CA GLU A 96 -13.31 -20.45 -4.73
C GLU A 96 -12.12 -20.38 -5.71
N GLU A 97 -12.39 -20.32 -7.01
CA GLU A 97 -11.34 -20.18 -8.03
C GLU A 97 -10.61 -18.85 -7.91
N ALA A 98 -11.33 -17.74 -7.71
CA ALA A 98 -10.73 -16.42 -7.56
C ALA A 98 -9.81 -16.33 -6.33
N LEU A 99 -10.24 -16.91 -5.19
CA LEU A 99 -9.42 -16.98 -3.97
C LEU A 99 -8.19 -17.88 -4.17
N ARG A 100 -8.35 -19.01 -4.86
CA ARG A 100 -7.22 -19.89 -5.21
C ARG A 100 -6.20 -19.16 -6.10
N TYR A 101 -6.67 -18.48 -7.15
CA TYR A 101 -5.79 -17.67 -8.01
C TYR A 101 -5.06 -16.59 -7.20
N ALA A 102 -5.77 -15.86 -6.34
CA ALA A 102 -5.17 -14.83 -5.51
C ALA A 102 -4.05 -15.39 -4.62
N ILE A 103 -4.32 -16.49 -3.91
CA ILE A 103 -3.33 -17.16 -3.05
C ILE A 103 -2.10 -17.61 -3.86
N GLU A 104 -2.30 -18.20 -5.04
CA GLU A 104 -1.20 -18.64 -5.90
C GLU A 104 -0.32 -17.48 -6.39
N LEU A 105 -0.92 -16.33 -6.71
CA LEU A 105 -0.21 -15.14 -7.16
C LEU A 105 0.59 -14.47 -6.02
N GLU A 106 -0.02 -14.34 -4.84
CA GLU A 106 0.59 -13.77 -3.62
C GLU A 106 1.74 -14.64 -3.07
N HIS A 107 1.75 -15.93 -3.40
CA HIS A 107 2.86 -16.83 -3.08
C HIS A 107 4.10 -16.63 -3.97
N SER A 108 4.05 -15.76 -4.99
CA SER A 108 5.21 -15.56 -5.86
C SER A 108 6.38 -14.94 -5.07
N ILE A 109 7.57 -15.55 -5.19
CA ILE A 109 8.79 -15.15 -4.44
C ILE A 109 9.36 -13.80 -4.94
N ALA A 110 8.63 -13.09 -5.81
CA ALA A 110 9.10 -11.90 -6.51
C ALA A 110 9.53 -10.78 -5.55
N GLU A 111 8.75 -10.52 -4.50
CA GLU A 111 8.99 -9.37 -3.62
C GLU A 111 10.17 -9.59 -2.66
N GLU A 112 10.29 -10.78 -2.06
CA GLU A 112 11.43 -11.13 -1.19
C GLU A 112 12.75 -11.13 -1.97
N HIS A 113 12.72 -11.65 -3.20
CA HIS A 113 13.88 -11.66 -4.09
C HIS A 113 14.31 -10.23 -4.45
N TYR A 114 13.35 -9.37 -4.80
CA TYR A 114 13.56 -7.97 -5.10
C TYR A 114 14.22 -7.19 -3.95
N ARG A 115 13.73 -7.35 -2.72
CA ARG A 115 14.32 -6.70 -1.54
C ARG A 115 15.78 -7.10 -1.35
N THR A 116 16.05 -8.40 -1.52
CA THR A 116 17.41 -8.94 -1.40
C THR A 116 18.33 -8.33 -2.46
N ILE A 117 17.84 -8.18 -3.69
CA ILE A 117 18.60 -7.57 -4.80
C ILE A 117 18.87 -6.09 -4.54
N LEU A 118 17.86 -5.31 -4.14
CA LEU A 118 18.07 -3.88 -3.87
C LEU A 118 19.03 -3.63 -2.72
N LYS A 119 18.96 -4.42 -1.65
CA LYS A 119 19.92 -4.35 -0.54
C LYS A 119 21.34 -4.70 -0.99
N LYS A 120 21.52 -5.69 -1.87
CA LYS A 120 22.82 -6.02 -2.45
C LYS A 120 23.34 -4.89 -3.34
N ALA A 121 22.46 -4.30 -4.14
CA ALA A 121 22.82 -3.25 -5.07
C ALA A 121 23.28 -1.97 -4.38
N ASN A 122 22.60 -1.61 -3.27
CA ASN A 122 22.94 -0.49 -2.42
C ASN A 122 22.50 -0.78 -0.97
N PRO A 123 23.42 -1.14 -0.05
CA PRO A 123 23.08 -1.42 1.33
C PRO A 123 22.54 -0.21 2.11
N GLU A 124 22.89 1.02 1.71
CA GLU A 124 22.49 2.25 2.42
C GLU A 124 20.98 2.51 2.34
N ILE A 125 20.29 1.95 1.34
CA ILE A 125 18.83 2.06 1.20
C ILE A 125 18.07 1.00 2.03
N GLU A 126 18.75 0.15 2.80
CA GLU A 126 18.10 -0.89 3.62
C GLU A 126 17.02 -0.32 4.55
N GLY A 127 17.25 0.87 5.13
CA GLY A 127 16.25 1.56 5.97
C GLY A 127 14.96 1.88 5.21
N LEU A 128 15.08 2.26 3.94
CA LEU A 128 13.95 2.54 3.05
C LEU A 128 13.25 1.25 2.59
N LEU A 129 14.00 0.15 2.43
CA LEU A 129 13.48 -1.16 2.00
C LEU A 129 12.72 -1.92 3.10
N LYS A 130 12.89 -1.54 4.37
CA LYS A 130 12.13 -2.11 5.49
C LYS A 130 10.63 -1.79 5.41
N SER A 131 10.27 -0.71 4.72
CA SER A 131 8.87 -0.28 4.57
C SER A 131 8.06 -1.12 3.58
N LEU A 132 8.67 -1.92 2.69
CA LEU A 132 7.94 -2.77 1.73
C LEU A 132 7.62 -4.16 2.29
N GLY A 133 8.64 -4.86 2.80
CA GLY A 133 8.51 -6.28 3.17
C GLY A 133 7.61 -6.60 4.36
N ALA A 134 6.89 -5.62 4.92
CA ALA A 134 5.87 -5.85 5.94
C ALA A 134 4.45 -5.96 5.34
N PHE A 135 4.27 -5.72 4.03
CA PHE A 135 2.95 -5.57 3.43
C PHE A 135 2.36 -6.87 2.82
N ASP A 136 3.12 -7.66 2.06
CA ASP A 136 2.58 -8.84 1.33
C ASP A 136 2.18 -10.05 2.18
N LEU A 137 2.87 -10.34 3.29
CA LEU A 137 2.49 -11.45 4.17
C LEU A 137 1.06 -11.31 4.73
N ARG A 138 0.49 -10.09 4.71
CA ARG A 138 -0.88 -9.82 5.15
C ARG A 138 -1.91 -10.21 4.11
N HIS A 139 -1.60 -10.12 2.81
CA HIS A 139 -2.57 -10.47 1.76
C HIS A 139 -2.86 -11.96 1.78
N LEU A 140 -1.82 -12.79 1.73
CA LEU A 140 -1.95 -14.25 1.80
C LEU A 140 -2.78 -14.71 3.01
N HIS A 141 -2.48 -14.15 4.18
CA HIS A 141 -3.18 -14.42 5.43
C HIS A 141 -4.64 -13.99 5.38
N SER A 142 -4.93 -12.80 4.84
CA SER A 142 -6.28 -12.29 4.67
C SER A 142 -7.13 -13.12 3.69
N PHE A 143 -6.52 -13.65 2.62
CA PHE A 143 -7.18 -14.55 1.66
C PHE A 143 -7.57 -15.88 2.33
N GLN A 144 -6.65 -16.48 3.10
CA GLN A 144 -6.89 -17.74 3.80
C GLN A 144 -8.04 -17.62 4.80
N GLU A 145 -8.08 -16.54 5.57
CA GLU A 145 -9.15 -16.29 6.53
C GLU A 145 -10.51 -16.03 5.88
N PHE A 146 -10.50 -15.36 4.72
CA PHE A 146 -11.71 -15.13 3.95
C PHE A 146 -12.31 -16.47 3.45
N VAL A 147 -11.47 -17.42 3.03
CA VAL A 147 -11.87 -18.79 2.68
C VAL A 147 -12.47 -19.52 3.90
N GLU A 148 -11.78 -19.47 5.06
CA GLU A 148 -12.23 -20.15 6.28
C GLU A 148 -13.61 -19.66 6.75
N LYS A 149 -13.88 -18.34 6.67
CA LYS A 149 -15.18 -17.76 7.04
C LYS A 149 -16.35 -18.18 6.15
N ARG A 150 -16.10 -18.75 4.97
CA ARG A 150 -17.12 -19.13 3.98
C ARG A 150 -17.49 -20.61 3.96
N GLY A 151 -16.87 -21.43 4.82
CA GLY A 151 -17.18 -22.86 4.94
C GLY A 151 -16.59 -23.75 3.84
N GLY A 152 -15.60 -23.26 3.09
CA GLY A 152 -14.82 -24.09 2.15
C GLY A 152 -13.91 -25.09 2.89
N SER A 153 -13.69 -26.26 2.29
CA SER A 153 -12.76 -27.26 2.84
C SER A 153 -11.34 -26.69 2.88
N HIS A 154 -10.78 -26.61 4.08
CA HIS A 154 -9.41 -26.16 4.35
C HIS A 154 -8.40 -26.93 3.48
N VAL A 155 -7.67 -26.24 2.60
CA VAL A 155 -6.45 -26.79 1.97
C VAL A 155 -5.35 -26.68 3.04
N PRO A 156 -4.83 -27.77 3.62
CA PRO A 156 -4.06 -27.65 4.85
C PRO A 156 -2.64 -27.15 4.60
N PHE A 157 -2.32 -25.95 5.11
CA PHE A 157 -1.08 -25.71 5.85
C PHE A 157 -1.24 -24.56 6.87
N SER A 158 -0.64 -24.76 8.05
CA SER A 158 -0.63 -23.93 9.28
C SER A 158 0.01 -22.54 9.04
N SER A 159 -0.46 -21.40 9.56
CA SER A 159 -1.35 -21.11 10.70
C SER A 159 -1.79 -19.63 10.75
N ARG A 160 -3.09 -19.43 11.00
CA ARG A 160 -3.75 -18.52 11.97
C ARG A 160 -3.95 -17.01 11.66
N GLN A 161 -5.19 -16.68 11.23
CA GLN A 161 -6.24 -15.84 11.91
C GLN A 161 -6.00 -14.33 12.21
N ASN A 162 -6.96 -13.37 12.11
CA ASN A 162 -8.35 -13.35 11.57
C ASN A 162 -8.80 -11.91 11.19
N THR A 163 -9.44 -11.78 10.02
CA THR A 163 -10.29 -10.79 9.29
C THR A 163 -11.30 -9.86 10.00
N ALA A 164 -11.82 -8.87 9.20
CA ALA A 164 -13.21 -8.32 9.07
C ALA A 164 -13.51 -6.93 9.73
N GLU A 165 -14.34 -5.97 9.23
CA GLU A 165 -15.43 -5.94 8.22
C GLU A 165 -16.02 -4.49 7.93
N ILE A 166 -16.68 -4.31 6.75
CA ILE A 166 -17.98 -3.60 6.44
C ILE A 166 -18.13 -2.11 5.94
N ARG A 167 -18.57 -1.97 4.66
CA ARG A 167 -19.76 -1.29 3.99
C ARG A 167 -20.21 0.16 4.33
N ARG A 168 -20.98 0.95 3.54
CA ARG A 168 -21.32 1.25 2.10
C ARG A 168 -22.31 2.48 2.09
N SER A 169 -22.56 3.06 0.90
CA SER A 169 -23.67 3.97 0.43
C SER A 169 -23.39 5.49 0.36
N SER A 170 -24.10 6.32 -0.45
CA SER A 170 -24.19 6.50 -1.93
C SER A 170 -25.04 7.77 -2.22
N GLY A 171 -24.71 8.61 -3.22
CA GLY A 171 -25.64 9.66 -3.75
C GLY A 171 -25.00 10.95 -4.39
N PRO A 172 -25.37 11.43 -5.61
CA PRO A 172 -24.66 12.46 -6.43
C PRO A 172 -25.55 13.72 -6.76
N PRO A 173 -25.31 14.53 -7.83
CA PRO A 173 -24.14 15.30 -8.31
C PRO A 173 -24.46 16.81 -8.57
N GLY A 174 -23.47 17.63 -8.90
CA GLY A 174 -23.70 19.00 -9.42
C GLY A 174 -22.43 19.68 -9.93
N GLU A 175 -22.51 20.20 -11.16
CA GLU A 175 -21.49 20.69 -12.08
C GLU A 175 -20.92 22.11 -11.83
N GLU A 176 -19.72 22.34 -12.42
CA GLU A 176 -19.06 23.63 -12.76
C GLU A 176 -18.58 24.52 -11.56
N ARG A 177 -17.38 25.10 -11.49
CA ARG A 177 -16.73 26.04 -12.43
C ARG A 177 -15.25 26.25 -12.08
N GLU A 178 -14.48 26.46 -13.13
CA GLU A 178 -13.10 26.93 -13.16
C GLU A 178 -13.03 28.37 -12.63
N GLU A 179 -12.41 28.62 -11.47
CA GLU A 179 -11.91 29.97 -11.09
C GLU A 179 -11.00 30.01 -9.81
N GLU A 180 -10.72 28.91 -9.11
CA GLU A 180 -10.05 28.93 -7.77
C GLU A 180 -8.52 28.74 -7.74
N SER A 181 -7.82 28.50 -8.86
CA SER A 181 -6.49 27.86 -8.84
C SER A 181 -5.31 28.67 -8.28
N ALA A 182 -5.48 29.92 -7.86
CA ALA A 182 -4.39 30.74 -7.31
C ALA A 182 -4.36 30.79 -5.76
N GLY A 183 -5.49 30.49 -5.10
CA GLY A 183 -5.58 30.43 -3.63
C GLY A 183 -5.14 29.09 -3.04
N THR A 184 -5.40 28.02 -3.78
CA THR A 184 -5.17 26.63 -3.38
C THR A 184 -3.70 26.27 -3.17
N ASP A 185 -2.80 26.80 -4.00
CA ASP A 185 -1.37 26.48 -3.93
C ASP A 185 -0.70 27.10 -2.70
N LYS A 186 -1.09 28.33 -2.35
CA LYS A 186 -0.55 29.01 -1.15
C LYS A 186 -1.03 28.33 0.12
N GLU A 187 -2.32 27.99 0.20
CA GLU A 187 -2.90 27.29 1.34
C GLU A 187 -2.28 25.89 1.53
N LEU A 188 -2.06 25.16 0.42
CA LEU A 188 -1.38 23.88 0.44
C LEU A 188 0.07 23.99 0.92
N LEU A 189 0.82 24.99 0.47
CA LEU A 189 2.19 25.22 0.92
C LEU A 189 2.25 25.56 2.42
N GLU A 190 1.32 26.37 2.93
CA GLU A 190 1.19 26.67 4.36
C GLU A 190 0.86 25.41 5.18
N LYS A 191 -0.01 24.52 4.67
CA LYS A 191 -0.31 23.22 5.29
C LYS A 191 0.89 22.29 5.31
N ILE A 192 1.64 22.19 4.21
CA ILE A 192 2.85 21.37 4.12
C ILE A 192 3.90 21.86 5.14
N ASP A 193 4.12 23.18 5.21
CA ASP A 193 5.10 23.76 6.13
C ASP A 193 4.72 23.56 7.60
N TYR A 194 3.44 23.78 7.93
CA TYR A 194 2.89 23.47 9.25
C TYR A 194 3.07 21.99 9.61
N LEU A 195 2.60 21.09 8.73
CA LEU A 195 2.64 19.65 9.01
C LEU A 195 4.09 19.15 9.13
N HIS A 196 5.01 19.63 8.27
CA HIS A 196 6.43 19.30 8.36
C HIS A 196 7.12 19.86 9.61
N THR A 197 6.69 21.02 10.09
CA THR A 197 7.22 21.59 11.34
C THR A 197 6.85 20.73 12.54
N TRP A 198 5.64 20.16 12.56
CA TRP A 198 5.07 19.57 13.77
C TRP A 198 4.94 18.04 13.77
N TYR A 199 5.04 17.34 12.62
CA TYR A 199 4.71 15.91 12.53
C TYR A 199 5.44 15.03 13.55
N ARG A 200 6.74 15.29 13.83
CA ARG A 200 7.51 14.51 14.83
C ARG A 200 7.10 14.75 16.28
N SER A 201 6.42 15.84 16.55
CA SER A 201 5.92 16.21 17.89
C SER A 201 4.47 15.77 18.12
N MET A 202 3.75 15.44 17.04
CA MET A 202 2.39 14.92 17.09
C MET A 202 2.42 13.43 17.35
N ASP A 203 1.55 12.94 18.23
CA ASP A 203 1.27 11.50 18.25
C ASP A 203 0.55 11.08 16.95
N TYR A 204 0.54 9.78 16.65
CA TYR A 204 -0.01 9.24 15.40
C TYR A 204 -1.51 9.53 15.24
N TYR A 205 -2.25 9.64 16.34
CA TYR A 205 -3.68 9.97 16.29
C TYR A 205 -3.89 11.44 15.91
N LYS A 206 -3.14 12.35 16.53
CA LYS A 206 -3.14 13.78 16.18
C LYS A 206 -2.67 14.02 14.75
N PHE A 207 -1.65 13.29 14.31
CA PHE A 207 -1.15 13.41 12.94
C PHE A 207 -2.21 13.03 11.90
N PHE A 208 -2.97 11.96 12.17
CA PHE A 208 -4.09 11.56 11.31
C PHE A 208 -5.38 12.34 11.54
N ASP A 209 -5.41 13.23 12.53
CA ASP A 209 -6.61 13.92 13.00
C ASP A 209 -7.76 12.94 13.31
N ILE A 210 -7.45 11.92 14.10
CA ILE A 210 -8.40 10.89 14.53
C ILE A 210 -8.36 10.72 16.04
N ARG A 211 -9.41 10.11 16.59
CA ARG A 211 -9.49 9.83 18.03
C ARG A 211 -8.66 8.60 18.41
N GLU A 212 -8.24 8.53 19.67
CA GLU A 212 -7.46 7.40 20.19
C GLU A 212 -8.21 6.07 20.18
N HIS A 213 -9.54 6.09 20.08
CA HIS A 213 -10.41 4.91 19.90
C HIS A 213 -10.84 4.74 18.43
N ALA A 214 -10.13 5.35 17.49
CA ALA A 214 -10.44 5.23 16.07
C ALA A 214 -10.43 3.76 15.64
N THR A 215 -11.41 3.39 14.82
CA THR A 215 -11.49 2.06 14.23
C THR A 215 -10.38 1.89 13.18
N GLY A 216 -10.04 0.65 12.83
CA GLY A 216 -9.08 0.38 11.75
C GLY A 216 -9.50 1.04 10.42
N GLN A 217 -10.80 1.12 10.15
CA GLN A 217 -11.35 1.83 8.99
C GLN A 217 -11.07 3.33 9.04
N GLN A 218 -11.23 3.99 10.20
CA GLN A 218 -10.93 5.41 10.37
C GLN A 218 -9.43 5.69 10.20
N ILE A 219 -8.58 4.82 10.73
CA ILE A 219 -7.12 4.90 10.56
C ILE A 219 -6.75 4.76 9.08
N ARG A 220 -7.32 3.78 8.37
CA ARG A 220 -7.11 3.56 6.93
C ARG A 220 -7.57 4.75 6.09
N HIS A 221 -8.77 5.29 6.37
CA HIS A 221 -9.27 6.48 5.70
C HIS A 221 -8.38 7.69 5.93
N ALA A 222 -7.90 7.91 7.16
CA ALA A 222 -7.01 9.00 7.46
C ALA A 222 -5.67 8.86 6.73
N TYR A 223 -5.11 7.65 6.69
CA TYR A 223 -3.91 7.37 5.90
C TYR A 223 -4.13 7.61 4.40
N SER A 224 -5.23 7.12 3.82
CA SER A 224 -5.57 7.35 2.41
C SER A 224 -5.74 8.84 2.09
N ARG A 225 -6.29 9.64 3.02
CA ARG A 225 -6.37 11.10 2.89
C ARG A 225 -4.99 11.72 2.83
N ILE A 226 -4.12 11.38 3.78
CA ILE A 226 -2.73 11.88 3.80
C ILE A 226 -1.97 11.45 2.54
N ALA A 227 -2.16 10.21 2.08
CA ALA A 227 -1.54 9.72 0.86
C ALA A 227 -2.07 10.40 -0.42
N LYS A 228 -3.32 10.84 -0.47
CA LYS A 228 -3.82 11.60 -1.63
C LYS A 228 -3.36 13.05 -1.61
N GLU A 229 -3.31 13.65 -0.43
CA GLU A 229 -3.08 15.09 -0.26
C GLU A 229 -1.58 15.44 -0.21
N TYR A 230 -0.75 14.59 0.40
CA TYR A 230 0.66 14.89 0.70
C TYR A 230 1.65 13.93 0.03
N HIS A 231 1.23 13.10 -0.92
CA HIS A 231 2.17 12.26 -1.64
C HIS A 231 3.06 13.12 -2.57
N PRO A 232 4.39 12.94 -2.56
CA PRO A 232 5.31 13.77 -3.33
C PRO A 232 5.04 13.70 -4.85
N ASP A 233 4.47 12.60 -5.34
CA ASP A 233 4.04 12.47 -6.73
C ASP A 233 2.89 13.39 -7.09
N MET A 234 1.96 13.71 -6.21
CA MET A 234 0.87 14.61 -6.59
C MET A 234 1.35 16.05 -6.85
N HIS A 235 2.61 16.34 -6.51
CA HIS A 235 3.20 17.68 -6.46
C HIS A 235 4.47 17.81 -7.33
N PHE A 236 4.45 17.24 -8.54
CA PHE A 236 5.62 17.18 -9.44
C PHE A 236 6.24 18.55 -9.77
N ASN A 237 5.41 19.61 -9.83
CA ASN A 237 5.82 20.97 -10.20
C ASN A 237 6.36 21.80 -9.02
N MET A 238 6.41 21.25 -7.81
CA MET A 238 6.92 21.95 -6.63
C MET A 238 8.45 21.89 -6.51
N SER A 239 9.00 22.82 -5.72
CA SER A 239 10.43 22.89 -5.44
C SER A 239 10.94 21.66 -4.68
N GLU A 240 12.24 21.42 -4.74
CA GLU A 240 12.87 20.27 -4.09
C GLU A 240 12.73 20.31 -2.55
N ASP A 241 12.73 21.50 -1.95
CA ASP A 241 12.46 21.69 -0.51
C ASP A 241 11.06 21.16 -0.13
N ILE A 242 10.04 21.52 -0.91
CA ILE A 242 8.66 21.09 -0.65
C ILE A 242 8.52 19.58 -0.88
N LYS A 243 9.19 19.01 -1.89
CA LYS A 243 9.23 17.56 -2.12
C LYS A 243 9.88 16.82 -0.95
N GLN A 244 10.95 17.36 -0.37
CA GLN A 244 11.56 16.78 0.82
C GLN A 244 10.60 16.82 2.02
N LYS A 245 9.88 17.93 2.23
CA LYS A 245 8.87 18.05 3.29
C LYS A 245 7.74 17.04 3.13
N LEU A 246 7.21 16.89 1.91
CA LEU A 246 6.20 15.89 1.57
C LEU A 246 6.71 14.47 1.81
N THR A 247 7.98 14.19 1.48
CA THR A 247 8.62 12.90 1.73
C THR A 247 8.65 12.56 3.22
N ASP A 248 9.06 13.52 4.04
CA ASP A 248 9.14 13.36 5.49
C ASP A 248 7.76 13.14 6.14
N ILE A 249 6.76 13.91 5.72
CA ILE A 249 5.37 13.76 6.15
C ILE A 249 4.83 12.38 5.75
N PHE A 250 5.08 11.96 4.51
CA PHE A 250 4.59 10.69 3.99
C PHE A 250 5.24 9.50 4.68
N ALA A 251 6.55 9.53 4.93
CA ALA A 251 7.24 8.51 5.70
C ALA A 251 6.66 8.37 7.11
N TYR A 252 6.34 9.50 7.76
CA TYR A 252 5.68 9.50 9.06
C TYR A 252 4.27 8.92 9.00
N ALA A 253 3.51 9.23 7.94
CA ALA A 253 2.18 8.65 7.72
C ALA A 253 2.23 7.13 7.57
N VAL A 254 3.23 6.61 6.85
CA VAL A 254 3.42 5.16 6.71
C VAL A 254 3.72 4.50 8.06
N ASP A 255 4.60 5.09 8.86
CA ASP A 255 4.95 4.56 10.19
C ASP A 255 3.78 4.65 11.19
N ALA A 256 3.06 5.78 11.18
CA ALA A 256 1.84 5.98 11.95
C ALA A 256 0.77 4.95 11.58
N TYR A 257 0.54 4.73 10.29
CA TYR A 257 -0.40 3.73 9.81
C TYR A 257 0.04 2.33 10.20
N ALA A 258 1.29 1.95 9.97
CA ALA A 258 1.82 0.63 10.32
C ALA A 258 1.75 0.33 11.83
N THR A 259 1.85 1.36 12.66
CA THR A 259 1.74 1.23 14.13
C THR A 259 0.29 1.19 14.60
N LEU A 260 -0.58 2.09 14.12
CA LEU A 260 -1.97 2.18 14.57
C LEU A 260 -2.89 1.11 13.97
N SER A 261 -2.59 0.62 12.76
CA SER A 261 -3.38 -0.41 12.08
C SER A 261 -3.22 -1.81 12.71
N SER A 262 -2.10 -2.07 13.41
CA SER A 262 -1.88 -3.32 14.16
C SER A 262 -2.33 -3.16 15.62
N PRO A 263 -3.29 -3.97 16.12
CA PRO A 263 -3.75 -3.89 17.51
C PRO A 263 -2.61 -4.04 18.53
N GLN A 264 -1.68 -4.95 18.28
CA GLN A 264 -0.55 -5.22 19.16
C GLN A 264 0.43 -4.03 19.19
N ARG A 265 0.78 -3.48 18.01
CA ARG A 265 1.69 -2.33 17.92
C ARG A 265 1.04 -1.06 18.47
N ARG A 266 -0.26 -0.87 18.22
CA ARG A 266 -1.04 0.23 18.78
C ARG A 266 -1.08 0.17 20.31
N GLN A 267 -1.29 -1.01 20.88
CA GLN A 267 -1.27 -1.19 22.34
C GLN A 267 0.10 -0.86 22.94
N LEU A 268 1.20 -1.30 22.30
CA LEU A 268 2.56 -0.94 22.71
C LEU A 268 2.80 0.57 22.61
N TYR A 269 2.40 1.17 21.50
CA TYR A 269 2.49 2.61 21.28
C TYR A 269 1.67 3.40 22.32
N ASP A 270 0.46 2.96 22.62
CA ASP A 270 -0.40 3.55 23.64
C ASP A 270 0.22 3.43 25.03
N ALA A 271 0.85 2.29 25.37
CA ALA A 271 1.56 2.09 26.62
C ALA A 271 2.83 2.97 26.75
N GLU A 272 3.57 3.13 25.66
CA GLU A 272 4.77 3.98 25.61
C GLU A 272 4.43 5.46 25.77
N ARG A 273 3.37 5.95 25.10
CA ARG A 273 2.96 7.35 25.20
C ARG A 273 2.23 7.71 26.49
N SER A 274 1.62 6.73 27.16
CA SER A 274 0.92 6.92 28.45
C SER A 274 1.81 6.69 29.67
N SER A 275 3.02 6.16 29.48
CA SER A 275 4.02 6.07 30.54
C SER A 275 4.56 7.46 30.89
N PRO A 276 4.47 7.92 32.15
CA PRO A 276 5.05 9.20 32.54
C PRO A 276 6.57 9.11 32.31
N ARG A 277 7.11 10.02 31.49
CA ARG A 277 8.56 10.13 31.27
C ARG A 277 9.25 10.17 32.63
N ARG A 278 9.93 9.08 33.01
CA ARG A 278 10.78 9.05 34.19
C ARG A 278 11.99 9.94 33.85
N HIS A 279 11.97 11.15 34.40
CA HIS A 279 13.14 12.02 34.50
C HIS A 279 14.19 11.42 35.43
#